data_AF-A0AAU2ZFT5-F1
#
_entry.id   AF-A0AAU2ZFT5-F1
#
_cell.length_a   1.000
_cell.length_b   1.000
_cell.length_c   1.000
_cell.angle_alpha   90.00
_cell.angle_beta   90.00
_cell.angle_gamma   90.00
#
_symmetry.space_group_name_H-M   'P 1'
#
loop_
_entity.id
_entity.type
_entity.pdbx_description
1 polymer ?
#
loop_
_entity_poly.entity_id
_entity_poly.type
_entity_poly.pdbx_seq_one_letter_code
_entity_poly.pdbx_strand_id
1 'polypeptide(L)'
;MTVDAANDWQRLWLHTGDALGLRLERAPDGGTAQARWRGIPLSDDLAAASAVLDRLYRAYSLNPVTPGVMVLALLARPDFGAARLILEEDGLTHGELLEIVQSDLLDLRLERLDETLAECAAPPGMEGSEDEVSSLLFAAEMGARAMGRTADELDLIAALAGHPATAEVMEGLGITKSAVDTLAEPLRALGVRQVADISPKSTNAAPDAPPTGLDLLVALADRPSPGLEWLLKALGIDTSDLRIEALDSLDARIHSRRRSARGVVVFNLVNVILGLVASGLVIAHAIGPGSLWGLLLLPLVWQGTPRWPSSVTAAVAVVLFFLVTPWTGAVQIAHAGSSWVSTRLERRQLASRTAVFPSFAVWSRYTLRRMAKGRRSLSMRRTYHLWRTTPRILEAVRERSRVRAVQP
;
A
#
# COMPACT_ATOMS: atom_id res chain seq x y z
N MET A 1 19.84 -7.01 0.01
CA MET A 1 20.27 -7.48 -1.32
C MET A 1 21.25 -8.57 -1.00
N THR A 2 20.75 -9.79 -0.89
CA THR A 2 21.58 -10.98 -0.98
C THR A 2 22.17 -10.94 -2.40
N VAL A 3 23.49 -10.82 -2.48
CA VAL A 3 24.21 -11.03 -3.73
C VAL A 3 24.19 -12.53 -3.91
N ASP A 4 23.61 -13.04 -5.00
CA ASP A 4 23.69 -14.46 -5.32
C ASP A 4 25.14 -14.88 -5.21
N ALA A 5 25.43 -15.94 -4.46
CA ALA A 5 26.79 -16.45 -4.45
C ALA A 5 27.05 -17.00 -5.86
N ALA A 6 28.17 -16.62 -6.46
CA ALA A 6 28.56 -17.14 -7.79
C ALA A 6 28.57 -18.68 -7.85
N ASN A 7 28.63 -19.33 -6.68
CA ASN A 7 28.60 -20.78 -6.52
C ASN A 7 27.22 -21.41 -6.77
N ASP A 8 26.11 -20.70 -6.56
CA ASP A 8 24.75 -21.28 -6.66
C ASP A 8 24.43 -21.58 -8.13
N TRP A 9 24.79 -20.66 -9.01
CA TRP A 9 24.67 -20.81 -10.46
C TRP A 9 25.58 -21.88 -11.04
N GLN A 10 26.77 -22.09 -10.46
CA GLN A 10 27.67 -23.15 -10.90
C GLN A 10 27.09 -24.54 -10.66
N ARG A 11 26.30 -24.73 -9.60
CA ARG A 11 25.63 -26.01 -9.32
C ARG A 11 24.56 -26.33 -10.35
N LEU A 12 23.76 -25.33 -10.74
CA LEU A 12 22.81 -25.50 -11.83
C LEU A 12 23.50 -25.97 -13.12
N TRP A 13 24.65 -25.37 -13.47
CA TRP A 13 25.42 -25.74 -14.67
C TRP A 13 26.08 -27.13 -14.60
N LEU A 14 26.25 -27.72 -13.41
CA LEU A 14 26.65 -29.13 -13.32
C LEU A 14 25.54 -30.07 -13.78
N HIS A 15 24.28 -29.63 -13.69
CA HIS A 15 23.12 -30.44 -14.04
C HIS A 15 22.60 -30.17 -15.45
N THR A 16 22.75 -28.94 -15.96
CA THR A 16 22.15 -28.50 -17.23
C THR A 16 23.18 -28.16 -18.33
N GLY A 17 24.47 -28.40 -18.08
CA GLY A 17 25.54 -28.03 -18.99
C GLY A 17 25.98 -26.56 -18.91
N ASP A 18 27.02 -26.22 -19.70
CA ASP A 18 27.64 -24.89 -19.72
C ASP A 18 26.70 -23.84 -20.35
N ALA A 19 26.48 -22.73 -19.65
CA ALA A 19 25.69 -21.61 -20.12
C ALA A 19 26.20 -21.01 -21.44
N LEU A 20 27.50 -21.10 -21.74
CA LEU A 20 28.07 -20.66 -23.02
C LEU A 20 27.79 -21.61 -24.18
N GLY A 21 27.42 -22.87 -23.88
CA GLY A 21 26.98 -23.86 -24.86
C GLY A 21 25.52 -23.72 -25.27
N LEU A 22 24.71 -23.04 -24.44
CA LEU A 22 23.29 -22.82 -24.68
C LEU A 22 23.08 -21.95 -25.94
N ARG A 23 22.69 -22.62 -27.02
CA ARG A 23 22.36 -21.98 -28.30
C ARG A 23 20.97 -21.36 -28.24
N LEU A 24 20.88 -20.19 -27.60
CA LEU A 24 19.65 -19.42 -27.41
C LEU A 24 18.81 -19.28 -28.70
N GLU A 25 19.45 -19.25 -29.86
CA GLU A 25 18.79 -19.21 -31.17
C GLU A 25 17.92 -20.43 -31.50
N ARG A 26 18.07 -21.55 -30.78
CA ARG A 26 17.30 -22.80 -31.00
C ARG A 26 15.92 -22.78 -30.35
N ALA A 27 15.72 -21.97 -29.32
CA ALA A 27 14.47 -21.88 -28.58
C ALA A 27 14.00 -20.42 -28.47
N PRO A 28 13.65 -19.77 -29.60
CA PRO A 28 13.10 -18.42 -29.54
C PRO A 28 11.76 -18.44 -28.78
N ASP A 29 11.54 -17.43 -27.94
CA ASP A 29 10.26 -17.24 -27.28
C ASP A 29 9.13 -17.10 -28.33
N GLY A 30 7.92 -17.53 -27.95
CA GLY A 30 6.73 -17.34 -28.78
C GLY A 30 6.35 -15.86 -28.94
N GLY A 31 6.03 -15.47 -30.17
CA GLY A 31 5.29 -14.25 -30.50
C GLY A 31 5.91 -12.92 -30.05
N THR A 32 5.17 -11.83 -30.26
CA THR A 32 5.46 -10.52 -29.68
C THR A 32 4.26 -10.13 -28.83
N ALA A 33 4.43 -10.12 -27.51
CA ALA A 33 3.34 -9.77 -26.61
C ALA A 33 2.94 -8.30 -26.78
N GLN A 34 1.68 -8.00 -26.47
CA GLN A 34 1.24 -6.62 -26.26
C GLN A 34 1.88 -5.99 -25.01
N ALA A 35 2.36 -6.83 -24.08
CA ALA A 35 2.97 -6.38 -22.83
C ALA A 35 4.27 -5.60 -23.09
N ARG A 36 4.47 -4.51 -22.34
CA ARG A 36 5.66 -3.67 -22.42
C ARG A 36 6.28 -3.47 -21.05
N TRP A 37 7.59 -3.61 -20.95
CA TRP A 37 8.36 -3.21 -19.77
C TRP A 37 9.18 -1.96 -20.08
N ARG A 38 8.83 -0.83 -19.45
CA ARG A 38 9.49 0.48 -19.69
C ARG A 38 9.50 0.88 -21.17
N GLY A 39 8.42 0.56 -21.90
CA GLY A 39 8.30 0.83 -23.33
C GLY A 39 8.97 -0.20 -24.24
N ILE A 40 9.65 -1.20 -23.69
CA ILE A 40 10.25 -2.31 -24.45
C ILE A 40 9.22 -3.45 -24.53
N PRO A 41 8.84 -3.91 -25.74
CA PRO A 41 7.95 -5.07 -25.89
C PRO A 41 8.56 -6.32 -25.23
N LEU A 42 7.72 -7.08 -24.53
CA LEU A 42 8.08 -8.39 -23.99
C LEU A 42 7.67 -9.49 -24.99
N SER A 43 8.34 -10.63 -24.95
CA SER A 43 7.84 -11.86 -25.58
C SER A 43 6.63 -12.41 -24.81
N ASP A 44 5.82 -13.26 -25.43
CA ASP A 44 4.66 -13.86 -24.76
C ASP A 44 5.10 -14.74 -23.58
N ASP A 45 6.19 -15.49 -23.75
CA ASP A 45 6.78 -16.34 -22.70
C ASP A 45 7.24 -15.51 -21.50
N LEU A 46 7.92 -14.38 -21.73
CA LEU A 46 8.40 -13.50 -20.65
C LEU A 46 7.24 -12.77 -19.95
N ALA A 47 6.20 -12.40 -20.70
CA ALA A 47 4.98 -11.84 -20.12
C ALA A 47 4.26 -12.87 -19.24
N ALA A 48 4.15 -14.11 -19.72
CA ALA A 48 3.55 -15.22 -18.97
C ALA A 48 4.38 -15.57 -17.71
N ALA A 49 5.71 -15.65 -17.83
CA ALA A 49 6.62 -15.85 -16.71
C ALA A 49 6.50 -14.73 -15.67
N SER A 50 6.31 -13.47 -16.09
CA SER A 50 6.07 -12.36 -15.16
C SER A 50 4.75 -12.52 -14.39
N ALA A 51 3.71 -13.08 -15.02
CA ALA A 51 2.45 -13.39 -14.34
C ALA A 51 2.61 -14.53 -13.33
N VAL A 52 3.37 -15.58 -13.69
CA VAL A 52 3.73 -16.67 -12.77
C VAL A 52 4.50 -16.11 -11.57
N LEU A 53 5.45 -15.20 -11.80
CA LEU A 53 6.25 -14.58 -10.76
C LEU A 53 5.40 -13.84 -9.73
N ASP A 54 4.37 -13.10 -10.15
CA ASP A 54 3.45 -12.40 -9.23
C ASP A 54 2.64 -13.40 -8.39
N ARG A 55 2.22 -14.53 -8.98
CA ARG A 55 1.49 -15.58 -8.27
C ARG A 55 2.38 -16.29 -7.25
N LEU A 56 3.59 -16.69 -7.63
CA LEU A 56 4.60 -17.25 -6.72
C LEU A 56 4.90 -16.30 -5.57
N TYR A 57 5.05 -15.00 -5.88
CA TYR A 57 5.27 -13.96 -4.87
C TYR A 57 4.13 -13.91 -3.84
N ARG A 58 2.88 -13.96 -4.28
CA ARG A 58 1.70 -13.92 -3.39
C ARG A 58 1.51 -15.22 -2.62
N ALA A 59 1.63 -16.37 -3.28
CA ALA A 59 1.41 -17.68 -2.67
C ALA A 59 2.42 -17.97 -1.55
N TYR A 60 3.68 -17.60 -1.76
CA TYR A 60 4.79 -17.97 -0.88
C TYR A 60 5.42 -16.79 -0.12
N SER A 61 4.85 -15.58 -0.25
CA SER A 61 5.34 -14.36 0.42
C SER A 61 6.83 -14.07 0.18
N LEU A 62 7.31 -14.30 -1.06
CA LEU A 62 8.73 -14.23 -1.44
C LEU A 62 9.21 -12.77 -1.58
N ASN A 63 9.40 -12.06 -0.45
CA ASN A 63 9.88 -10.68 -0.44
C ASN A 63 11.25 -10.57 0.25
N PRO A 64 12.33 -10.16 -0.48
CA PRO A 64 12.35 -9.72 -1.88
C PRO A 64 12.38 -10.89 -2.87
N VAL A 65 11.87 -10.66 -4.08
CA VAL A 65 12.00 -11.61 -5.21
C VAL A 65 13.48 -11.74 -5.59
N THR A 66 14.06 -12.92 -5.34
CA THR A 66 15.45 -13.25 -5.70
C THR A 66 15.55 -13.65 -7.17
N PRO A 67 16.76 -13.63 -7.76
CA PRO A 67 16.98 -14.15 -9.12
C PRO A 67 16.54 -15.61 -9.28
N GLY A 68 16.73 -16.47 -8.27
CA GLY A 68 16.22 -17.85 -8.30
C GLY A 68 14.70 -17.93 -8.46
N VAL A 69 13.93 -17.02 -7.88
CA VAL A 69 12.45 -17.02 -8.04
C VAL A 69 12.07 -16.58 -9.46
N MET A 70 12.84 -15.66 -10.03
CA MET A 70 12.67 -15.28 -11.45
C MET A 70 12.98 -16.46 -12.37
N VAL A 71 14.07 -17.21 -12.12
CA VAL A 71 14.40 -18.43 -12.87
C VAL A 71 13.27 -19.45 -12.76
N LEU A 72 12.76 -19.67 -11.54
CA LEU A 72 11.65 -20.58 -11.33
C LEU A 72 10.42 -20.17 -12.16
N ALA A 73 10.13 -18.88 -12.25
CA ALA A 73 9.02 -18.38 -13.07
C ALA A 73 9.28 -18.52 -14.59
N LEU A 74 10.52 -18.33 -15.03
CA LEU A 74 10.94 -18.53 -16.44
C LEU A 74 10.96 -20.01 -16.84
N LEU A 75 11.11 -20.91 -15.87
CA LEU A 75 11.10 -22.36 -16.08
C LEU A 75 9.77 -23.00 -15.69
N ALA A 76 8.79 -22.19 -15.27
CA ALA A 76 7.52 -22.67 -14.72
C ALA A 76 6.72 -23.56 -15.66
N ARG A 77 6.88 -23.37 -16.97
CA ARG A 77 6.22 -24.18 -17.98
C ARG A 77 7.25 -24.84 -18.90
N PRO A 78 7.04 -26.12 -19.27
CA PRO A 78 7.97 -26.84 -20.14
C PRO A 78 8.00 -26.31 -21.58
N ASP A 79 7.01 -25.51 -21.99
CA ASP A 79 6.93 -24.93 -23.34
C ASP A 79 7.56 -23.54 -23.47
N PHE A 80 7.96 -22.90 -22.36
CA PHE A 80 8.72 -21.65 -22.40
C PHE A 80 10.10 -21.87 -23.03
N GLY A 81 10.57 -20.90 -23.81
CA GLY A 81 11.87 -20.95 -24.48
C GLY A 81 13.02 -21.35 -23.56
N ALA A 82 13.07 -20.78 -22.35
CA ALA A 82 14.08 -21.09 -21.34
C ALA A 82 14.03 -22.55 -20.84
N ALA A 83 12.83 -23.09 -20.58
CA ALA A 83 12.67 -24.48 -20.13
C ALA A 83 12.99 -25.46 -21.25
N ARG A 84 12.49 -25.20 -22.47
CA ARG A 84 12.76 -26.04 -23.64
C ARG A 84 14.25 -26.16 -23.92
N LEU A 85 14.97 -25.04 -23.90
CA LEU A 85 16.41 -25.03 -24.19
C LEU A 85 17.19 -25.90 -23.20
N ILE A 86 16.85 -25.86 -21.92
CA ILE A 86 17.51 -26.65 -20.88
C ILE A 86 17.13 -28.13 -20.96
N LEU A 87 15.86 -28.43 -21.24
CA LEU A 87 15.35 -29.81 -21.34
C LEU A 87 15.76 -30.51 -22.66
N GLU A 88 16.24 -29.78 -23.66
CA GLU A 88 16.68 -30.34 -24.95
C GLU A 88 18.05 -31.04 -24.88
N GLU A 89 18.97 -30.58 -24.01
CA GLU A 89 20.35 -31.10 -23.98
C GLU A 89 20.57 -32.25 -23.01
N ASP A 90 19.69 -32.42 -22.01
CA ASP A 90 19.84 -33.41 -20.95
C ASP A 90 18.55 -34.22 -20.73
N GLY A 91 18.69 -35.50 -20.39
CA GLY A 91 17.57 -36.41 -20.08
C GLY A 91 16.79 -36.06 -18.81
N LEU A 92 16.83 -34.80 -18.39
CA LEU A 92 16.11 -34.22 -17.27
C LEU A 92 14.63 -34.06 -17.62
N THR A 93 13.78 -34.42 -16.66
CA THR A 93 12.36 -34.08 -16.69
C THR A 93 12.16 -32.64 -16.21
N HIS A 94 11.03 -32.03 -16.61
CA HIS A 94 10.65 -30.69 -16.16
C HIS A 94 10.54 -30.61 -14.62
N GLY A 95 10.02 -31.66 -13.98
CA GLY A 95 9.94 -31.75 -12.52
C GLY A 95 11.32 -31.75 -11.85
N GLU A 96 12.27 -32.53 -12.37
CA GLU A 96 13.66 -32.55 -11.85
C GLU A 96 14.33 -31.19 -12.01
N LEU A 97 14.12 -30.50 -13.13
CA LEU A 97 14.64 -29.14 -13.34
C LEU A 97 14.10 -28.16 -12.29
N LEU A 98 12.80 -28.20 -12.00
CA LEU A 98 12.19 -27.36 -10.96
C LEU A 98 12.68 -27.73 -9.55
N GLU A 99 12.94 -29.01 -9.28
CA GLU A 99 13.53 -29.45 -8.01
C GLU A 99 14.96 -28.92 -7.84
N ILE A 100 15.80 -29.01 -8.88
CA ILE A 100 17.18 -28.48 -8.86
C ILE A 100 17.17 -26.98 -8.61
N VAL A 101 16.31 -26.22 -9.29
CA VAL A 101 16.22 -24.77 -9.09
C VAL A 101 15.81 -24.43 -7.64
N GLN A 102 14.88 -25.19 -7.07
CA GLN A 102 14.44 -25.00 -5.68
C GLN A 102 15.54 -25.34 -4.67
N SER A 103 16.23 -26.46 -4.85
CA SER A 103 17.31 -26.87 -3.93
C SER A 103 18.54 -25.98 -4.06
N ASP A 104 18.94 -25.64 -5.28
CA ASP A 104 20.28 -25.11 -5.55
C ASP A 104 20.30 -23.58 -5.70
N LEU A 105 19.25 -22.97 -6.24
CA LEU A 105 19.15 -21.51 -6.38
C LEU A 105 18.33 -20.85 -5.27
N LEU A 106 17.30 -21.54 -4.77
CA LEU A 106 16.41 -20.97 -3.76
C LEU A 106 16.75 -21.42 -2.34
N ASP A 107 17.46 -22.55 -2.17
CA ASP A 107 17.71 -23.19 -0.87
C ASP A 107 16.41 -23.37 -0.06
N LEU A 108 15.30 -23.62 -0.76
CA LEU A 108 13.97 -23.81 -0.17
C LEU A 108 13.08 -24.64 -1.11
N ARG A 109 12.25 -25.50 -0.52
CA ARG A 109 11.22 -26.26 -1.24
C ARG A 109 9.88 -25.57 -1.10
N LEU A 110 9.27 -25.20 -2.22
CA LEU A 110 7.94 -24.60 -2.25
C LEU A 110 6.89 -25.72 -2.23
N GLU A 111 6.18 -25.85 -1.12
CA GLU A 111 5.10 -26.83 -1.00
C GLU A 111 4.01 -26.56 -2.04
N ARG A 112 3.55 -27.60 -2.74
CA ARG A 112 2.48 -27.52 -3.75
C ARG A 112 2.81 -26.59 -4.92
N LEU A 113 4.09 -26.49 -5.29
CA LEU A 113 4.54 -25.72 -6.45
C LEU A 113 3.79 -26.18 -7.72
N ASP A 114 3.69 -27.48 -7.96
CA ASP A 114 3.03 -28.02 -9.15
C ASP A 114 1.57 -27.57 -9.28
N GLU A 115 0.84 -27.50 -8.16
CA GLU A 115 -0.53 -27.00 -8.15
C GLU A 115 -0.59 -25.50 -8.48
N THR A 116 0.31 -24.72 -7.88
CA THR A 116 0.43 -23.29 -8.17
C THR A 116 0.77 -23.03 -9.63
N LEU A 117 1.67 -23.84 -10.21
CA LEU A 117 2.05 -23.74 -11.62
C LEU A 117 0.92 -24.23 -12.55
N ALA A 118 0.18 -25.27 -12.17
CA ALA A 118 -1.00 -25.74 -12.92
C ALA A 118 -2.10 -24.65 -12.98
N GLU A 119 -2.34 -23.94 -11.88
CA GLU A 119 -3.23 -22.76 -11.87
C GLU A 119 -2.72 -21.61 -12.77
N CYS A 120 -1.40 -21.52 -12.99
CA CYS A 120 -0.80 -20.54 -13.90
C CYS A 120 -0.83 -20.95 -15.37
N ALA A 121 -0.92 -22.25 -15.66
CA ALA A 121 -0.96 -22.78 -17.02
C ALA A 121 -2.31 -22.52 -17.71
N ALA A 122 -3.38 -22.35 -16.92
CA ALA A 122 -4.60 -21.74 -17.45
C ALA A 122 -4.23 -20.36 -18.00
N PRO A 123 -4.49 -20.07 -19.30
CA PRO A 123 -4.19 -18.76 -19.86
C PRO A 123 -4.78 -17.74 -18.90
N PRO A 124 -4.03 -16.66 -18.54
CA PRO A 124 -4.59 -15.63 -17.70
C PRO A 124 -5.84 -15.18 -18.44
N GLY A 125 -7.01 -15.62 -17.94
CA GLY A 125 -8.26 -15.17 -18.48
C GLY A 125 -8.13 -13.66 -18.50
N MET A 126 -8.41 -13.04 -19.64
CA MET A 126 -8.76 -11.62 -19.69
C MET A 126 -10.02 -11.31 -18.85
N GLU A 127 -10.35 -12.15 -17.86
CA GLU A 127 -11.47 -12.09 -16.94
C GLU A 127 -11.19 -11.16 -15.74
N GLY A 128 -10.01 -10.54 -15.65
CA GLY A 128 -9.60 -9.87 -14.41
C GLY A 128 -9.79 -8.35 -14.34
N SER A 129 -9.74 -7.61 -15.45
CA SER A 129 -9.52 -6.16 -15.36
C SER A 129 -10.58 -5.27 -16.01
N GLU A 130 -11.23 -5.70 -17.10
CA GLU A 130 -12.43 -4.99 -17.58
C GLU A 130 -13.68 -5.31 -16.74
N ASP A 131 -13.67 -6.44 -16.02
CA ASP A 131 -14.83 -6.87 -15.24
C ASP A 131 -14.79 -6.47 -13.75
N GLU A 132 -13.66 -5.97 -13.22
CA GLU A 132 -13.59 -5.58 -11.79
C GLU A 132 -14.54 -4.42 -11.50
N VAL A 133 -14.43 -3.32 -12.25
CA VAL A 133 -15.28 -2.14 -12.08
C VAL A 133 -16.73 -2.49 -12.44
N SER A 134 -16.96 -3.24 -13.51
CA SER A 134 -18.30 -3.69 -13.90
C SER A 134 -18.94 -4.54 -12.80
N SER A 135 -18.19 -5.46 -12.18
CA SER A 135 -18.63 -6.28 -11.04
C SER A 135 -18.95 -5.43 -9.81
N LEU A 136 -18.13 -4.42 -9.51
CA LEU A 136 -18.36 -3.49 -8.39
C LEU A 136 -19.61 -2.64 -8.59
N LEU A 137 -19.79 -2.08 -9.79
CA LEU A 137 -20.97 -1.30 -10.16
C LEU A 137 -22.22 -2.19 -10.14
N PHE A 138 -22.12 -3.40 -10.69
CA PHE A 138 -23.19 -4.40 -10.67
C PHE A 138 -23.57 -4.81 -9.24
N ALA A 139 -22.59 -5.03 -8.35
CA ALA A 139 -22.85 -5.35 -6.96
C ALA A 139 -23.60 -4.21 -6.24
N ALA A 140 -23.21 -2.95 -6.49
CA ALA A 140 -23.91 -1.78 -5.97
C ALA A 140 -25.35 -1.69 -6.51
N GLU A 141 -25.53 -1.88 -7.82
CA GLU A 141 -26.85 -1.90 -8.48
C GLU A 141 -27.76 -3.00 -7.94
N MET A 142 -27.25 -4.22 -7.78
CA MET A 142 -28.03 -5.34 -7.26
C MET A 142 -28.47 -5.10 -5.81
N GLY A 143 -27.59 -4.56 -4.97
CA GLY A 143 -27.93 -4.18 -3.60
C GLY A 143 -29.04 -3.13 -3.53
N ALA A 144 -28.95 -2.09 -4.37
CA ALA A 144 -29.96 -1.04 -4.44
C ALA A 144 -31.30 -1.52 -5.01
N ARG A 145 -31.28 -2.35 -6.06
CA ARG A 145 -32.47 -2.95 -6.67
C ARG A 145 -33.24 -3.84 -5.68
N ALA A 146 -32.54 -4.61 -4.84
CA ALA A 146 -33.18 -5.40 -3.79
C ALA A 146 -33.96 -4.54 -2.78
N MET A 147 -33.63 -3.25 -2.66
CA MET A 147 -34.32 -2.26 -1.84
C MET A 147 -35.31 -1.38 -2.63
N GLY A 148 -35.57 -1.68 -3.91
CA GLY A 148 -36.51 -0.93 -4.75
C GLY A 148 -36.06 0.49 -5.09
N ARG A 149 -34.75 0.75 -5.16
CA ARG A 149 -34.19 2.08 -5.47
C ARG A 149 -33.03 2.01 -6.46
N THR A 150 -32.64 3.15 -7.03
CA THR A 150 -31.43 3.27 -7.85
C THR A 150 -30.17 3.27 -6.98
N ALA A 151 -29.07 2.76 -7.52
CA ALA A 151 -27.80 2.73 -6.80
C ALA A 151 -27.17 4.12 -6.69
N ASP A 152 -26.64 4.39 -5.51
CA ASP A 152 -25.92 5.61 -5.19
C ASP A 152 -24.48 5.34 -4.72
N GLU A 153 -23.72 6.40 -4.53
CA GLU A 153 -22.32 6.32 -4.10
C GLU A 153 -22.13 5.53 -2.79
N LEU A 154 -23.11 5.49 -1.89
CA LEU A 154 -22.97 4.74 -0.63
C LEU A 154 -23.06 3.24 -0.87
N ASP A 155 -23.89 2.81 -1.82
CA ASP A 155 -23.92 1.42 -2.27
C ASP A 155 -22.60 1.03 -2.92
N LEU A 156 -22.03 1.93 -3.73
CA LEU A 156 -20.72 1.71 -4.32
C LEU A 156 -19.62 1.62 -3.26
N ILE A 157 -19.63 2.48 -2.25
CA ILE A 157 -18.70 2.42 -1.11
C ILE A 157 -18.85 1.11 -0.33
N ALA A 158 -20.09 0.64 -0.12
CA ALA A 158 -20.34 -0.64 0.53
C ALA A 158 -19.81 -1.83 -0.31
N ALA A 159 -19.96 -1.78 -1.63
CA ALA A 159 -19.39 -2.76 -2.56
C ALA A 159 -17.85 -2.73 -2.53
N LEU A 160 -17.24 -1.54 -2.60
CA LEU A 160 -15.79 -1.35 -2.50
C LEU A 160 -15.23 -1.82 -1.14
N ALA A 161 -15.96 -1.60 -0.04
CA ALA A 161 -15.54 -2.11 1.28
C ALA A 161 -15.58 -3.64 1.37
N GLY A 162 -16.42 -4.31 0.58
CA GLY A 162 -16.50 -5.77 0.51
C GLY A 162 -15.55 -6.41 -0.51
N HIS A 163 -14.98 -5.63 -1.43
CA HIS A 163 -14.16 -6.15 -2.51
C HIS A 163 -12.69 -6.32 -2.09
N PRO A 164 -12.05 -7.48 -2.33
CA PRO A 164 -10.69 -7.76 -1.85
C PRO A 164 -9.64 -6.73 -2.26
N ALA A 165 -9.79 -6.15 -3.45
CA ALA A 165 -8.83 -5.18 -3.97
C ALA A 165 -8.82 -3.85 -3.19
N THR A 166 -9.96 -3.46 -2.65
CA THR A 166 -10.16 -2.17 -1.99
C THR A 166 -10.38 -2.31 -0.49
N ALA A 167 -10.67 -3.52 0.00
CA ALA A 167 -10.93 -3.82 1.41
C ALA A 167 -9.80 -3.31 2.33
N GLU A 168 -8.52 -3.53 1.98
CA GLU A 168 -7.40 -3.09 2.81
C GLU A 168 -7.33 -1.56 2.94
N VAL A 169 -7.60 -0.83 1.85
CA VAL A 169 -7.66 0.64 1.85
C VAL A 169 -8.82 1.12 2.69
N MET A 170 -10.01 0.54 2.48
CA MET A 170 -11.24 0.89 3.18
C MET A 170 -11.14 0.61 4.69
N GLU A 171 -10.60 -0.54 5.07
CA GLU A 171 -10.36 -0.91 6.47
C GLU A 171 -9.30 -0.02 7.15
N GLY A 172 -8.22 0.27 6.41
CA GLY A 172 -7.17 1.20 6.83
C GLY A 172 -7.71 2.60 7.14
N LEU A 173 -8.65 3.06 6.33
CA LEU A 173 -9.39 4.30 6.54
C LEU A 173 -10.46 4.16 7.64
N GLY A 174 -10.99 2.96 7.85
CA GLY A 174 -12.04 2.66 8.81
C GLY A 174 -13.44 2.78 8.26
N ILE A 175 -13.55 2.73 6.93
CA ILE A 175 -14.82 2.69 6.21
C ILE A 175 -15.19 1.21 6.10
N THR A 176 -16.05 0.74 7.02
CA THR A 176 -16.58 -0.62 6.98
C THR A 176 -17.98 -0.61 6.37
N LYS A 177 -18.37 -1.73 5.75
CA LYS A 177 -19.74 -1.91 5.24
C LYS A 177 -20.80 -1.60 6.31
N SER A 178 -20.60 -2.09 7.53
CA SER A 178 -21.51 -1.82 8.66
C SER A 178 -21.64 -0.34 9.03
N ALA A 179 -20.56 0.44 8.95
CA ALA A 179 -20.60 1.87 9.24
C ALA A 179 -21.37 2.62 8.15
N VAL A 180 -21.19 2.23 6.89
CA VAL A 180 -21.93 2.78 5.75
C VAL A 180 -23.42 2.45 5.90
N ASP A 181 -23.78 1.18 6.12
CA ASP A 181 -25.16 0.73 6.27
C ASP A 181 -25.89 1.47 7.41
N THR A 182 -25.21 1.64 8.55
CA THR A 182 -25.78 2.35 9.72
C THR A 182 -26.07 3.82 9.44
N LEU A 183 -25.28 4.46 8.57
CA LEU A 183 -25.39 5.88 8.25
C LEU A 183 -26.10 6.12 6.92
N ALA A 184 -26.47 5.09 6.16
CA ALA A 184 -26.83 5.24 4.76
C ALA A 184 -28.08 6.13 4.57
N GLU A 185 -29.13 5.90 5.36
CA GLU A 185 -30.36 6.68 5.30
C GLU A 185 -30.17 8.18 5.61
N PRO A 186 -29.56 8.59 6.74
CA PRO A 186 -29.32 10.00 7.00
C PRO A 186 -28.41 10.66 5.97
N LEU A 187 -27.42 9.94 5.44
CA LEU A 187 -26.51 10.47 4.42
C LEU A 187 -27.21 10.68 3.07
N ARG A 188 -28.09 9.76 2.66
CA ARG A 188 -28.92 9.94 1.45
C ARG A 188 -29.78 11.19 1.52
N ALA A 189 -30.33 11.50 2.70
CA ALA A 189 -31.11 12.72 2.92
C ALA A 189 -30.28 14.01 2.74
N LEU A 190 -28.95 13.95 2.97
CA LEU A 190 -28.03 15.07 2.74
C LEU A 190 -27.70 15.29 1.25
N GLY A 191 -28.03 14.31 0.40
CA GLY A 191 -27.75 14.29 -1.03
C GLY A 191 -26.56 13.40 -1.35
N VAL A 192 -26.80 12.39 -2.17
CA VAL A 192 -25.81 11.45 -2.69
C VAL A 192 -25.87 11.43 -4.22
N ARG A 193 -24.73 11.15 -4.86
CA ARG A 193 -24.65 11.03 -6.32
C ARG A 193 -25.07 9.62 -6.75
N GLN A 194 -25.75 9.50 -7.89
CA GLN A 194 -26.08 8.19 -8.46
C GLN A 194 -24.83 7.52 -9.02
N VAL A 195 -24.78 6.18 -8.96
CA VAL A 195 -23.63 5.43 -9.47
C VAL A 195 -23.37 5.69 -10.96
N ALA A 196 -24.43 5.89 -11.75
CA ALA A 196 -24.33 6.22 -13.18
C ALA A 196 -23.57 7.53 -13.47
N ASP A 197 -23.54 8.46 -12.51
CA ASP A 197 -22.83 9.74 -12.64
C ASP A 197 -21.36 9.68 -12.17
N ILE A 198 -20.89 8.50 -11.73
CA ILE A 198 -19.53 8.27 -11.28
C ILE A 198 -18.73 7.73 -12.46
N SER A 199 -17.98 8.61 -13.13
CA SER A 199 -17.07 8.17 -14.18
C SER A 199 -15.81 7.55 -13.56
N PRO A 200 -15.44 6.30 -13.92
CA PRO A 200 -14.23 5.66 -13.43
C PRO A 200 -12.94 6.23 -14.04
N LYS A 201 -13.04 7.17 -15.01
CA LYS A 201 -11.86 7.79 -15.63
C LYS A 201 -11.15 8.70 -14.64
N SER A 202 -10.23 8.11 -13.88
CA SER A 202 -9.21 8.81 -13.11
C SER A 202 -8.31 9.61 -14.06
N THR A 203 -8.06 10.87 -13.75
CA THR A 203 -7.12 11.74 -14.50
C THR A 203 -5.68 11.22 -14.50
N ASN A 204 -5.37 10.26 -13.62
CA ASN A 204 -4.03 9.71 -13.43
C ASN A 204 -3.85 8.30 -14.00
N ALA A 205 -4.92 7.66 -14.50
CA ALA A 205 -4.80 6.34 -15.11
C ALA A 205 -4.01 6.44 -16.43
N ALA A 206 -3.19 5.43 -16.73
CA ALA A 206 -2.57 5.33 -18.05
C ALA A 206 -3.71 5.26 -19.09
N PRO A 207 -3.56 5.91 -20.27
CA PRO A 207 -4.64 6.04 -21.25
C PRO A 207 -5.32 4.71 -21.65
N ASP A 208 -4.55 3.62 -21.58
CA ASP A 208 -4.94 2.29 -22.03
C ASP A 208 -5.14 1.28 -20.88
N ALA A 209 -4.98 1.70 -19.62
CA ALA A 209 -5.20 0.80 -18.48
C ALA A 209 -6.70 0.73 -18.13
N PRO A 210 -7.27 -0.48 -17.98
CA PRO A 210 -8.64 -0.63 -17.55
C PRO A 210 -8.81 -0.09 -16.12
N PRO A 211 -9.93 0.59 -15.82
CA PRO A 211 -10.14 1.17 -14.51
C PRO A 211 -10.29 0.07 -13.45
N THR A 212 -9.76 0.33 -12.26
CA THR A 212 -9.80 -0.58 -11.11
C THR A 212 -10.74 -0.06 -10.02
N GLY A 213 -11.05 -0.87 -9.00
CA GLY A 213 -11.80 -0.40 -7.82
C GLY A 213 -11.11 0.77 -7.09
N LEU A 214 -9.77 0.86 -7.15
CA LEU A 214 -9.03 2.00 -6.59
C LEU A 214 -9.27 3.28 -7.40
N ASP A 215 -9.45 3.20 -8.71
CA ASP A 215 -9.79 4.36 -9.55
C ASP A 215 -11.19 4.90 -9.21
N LEU A 216 -12.14 4.02 -8.86
CA LEU A 216 -13.44 4.44 -8.33
C LEU A 216 -13.31 5.19 -7.00
N LEU A 217 -12.44 4.75 -6.08
CA LEU A 217 -12.18 5.48 -4.83
C LEU A 217 -11.58 6.87 -5.10
N VAL A 218 -10.69 6.99 -6.09
CA VAL A 218 -10.14 8.30 -6.52
C VAL A 218 -11.25 9.17 -7.09
N ALA A 219 -12.10 8.64 -7.98
CA ALA A 219 -13.22 9.36 -8.58
C ALA A 219 -14.26 9.82 -7.54
N LEU A 220 -14.48 9.02 -6.49
CA LEU A 220 -15.31 9.37 -5.34
C LEU A 220 -14.67 10.50 -4.51
N ALA A 221 -13.36 10.44 -4.29
CA ALA A 221 -12.64 11.45 -3.52
C ALA A 221 -12.48 12.80 -4.25
N ASP A 222 -12.40 12.79 -5.58
CA ASP A 222 -12.25 13.99 -6.40
C ASP A 222 -13.54 14.80 -6.53
N ARG A 223 -14.70 14.13 -6.50
CA ARG A 223 -16.03 14.76 -6.56
C ARG A 223 -16.96 14.13 -5.52
N PRO A 224 -16.68 14.34 -4.23
CA PRO A 224 -17.51 13.78 -3.18
C PRO A 224 -18.87 14.49 -3.16
N SER A 225 -19.95 13.74 -3.00
CA SER A 225 -21.23 14.38 -2.71
C SER A 225 -21.27 14.90 -1.26
N PRO A 226 -22.25 15.75 -0.89
CA PRO A 226 -22.45 16.17 0.49
C PRO A 226 -22.60 15.00 1.48
N GLY A 227 -23.26 13.91 1.07
CA GLY A 227 -23.37 12.69 1.86
C GLY A 227 -22.01 12.06 2.11
N LEU A 228 -21.20 11.86 1.06
CA LEU A 228 -19.87 11.28 1.17
C LEU A 228 -18.89 12.15 1.98
N GLU A 229 -18.81 13.46 1.71
CA GLU A 229 -17.95 14.38 2.48
C GLU A 229 -18.22 14.26 3.97
N TRP A 230 -19.50 14.19 4.28
CA TRP A 230 -19.94 14.14 5.63
C TRP A 230 -19.64 12.76 6.26
N LEU A 231 -19.85 11.65 5.53
CA LEU A 231 -19.48 10.30 5.98
C LEU A 231 -18.00 10.25 6.36
N LEU A 232 -17.14 10.75 5.47
CA LEU A 232 -15.69 10.82 5.70
C LEU A 232 -15.39 11.66 6.95
N LYS A 233 -16.03 12.84 7.07
CA LYS A 233 -15.87 13.71 8.25
C LYS A 233 -16.33 13.05 9.55
N ALA A 234 -17.41 12.27 9.53
CA ALA A 234 -17.91 11.53 10.68
C ALA A 234 -16.92 10.46 11.14
N LEU A 235 -16.15 9.89 10.21
CA LEU A 235 -15.06 8.95 10.46
C LEU A 235 -13.71 9.63 10.76
N GLY A 236 -13.65 10.98 10.73
CA GLY A 236 -12.42 11.74 10.92
C GLY A 236 -11.44 11.64 9.74
N ILE A 237 -11.96 11.36 8.55
CA ILE A 237 -11.24 11.19 7.29
C ILE A 237 -11.50 12.42 6.42
N ASP A 238 -10.45 12.96 5.83
CA ASP A 238 -10.55 14.00 4.81
C ASP A 238 -10.70 13.37 3.42
N THR A 239 -11.32 14.05 2.46
CA THR A 239 -11.40 13.56 1.07
C THR A 239 -10.00 13.40 0.47
N SER A 240 -9.07 14.27 0.86
CA SER A 240 -7.65 14.14 0.52
C SER A 240 -7.02 12.87 1.09
N ASP A 241 -7.46 12.40 2.27
CA ASP A 241 -6.91 11.18 2.87
C ASP A 241 -7.35 9.95 2.07
N LEU A 242 -8.62 9.89 1.67
CA LEU A 242 -9.16 8.82 0.82
C LEU A 242 -8.41 8.77 -0.51
N ARG A 243 -8.24 9.93 -1.16
CA ARG A 243 -7.49 10.04 -2.42
C ARG A 243 -6.04 9.60 -2.30
N ILE A 244 -5.34 10.06 -1.26
CA ILE A 244 -3.93 9.71 -1.02
C ILE A 244 -3.77 8.20 -0.79
N GLU A 245 -4.64 7.58 0.03
CA GLU A 245 -4.55 6.16 0.33
C GLU A 245 -4.84 5.30 -0.92
N ALA A 246 -5.85 5.69 -1.72
CA ALA A 246 -6.18 5.01 -2.96
C ALA A 246 -5.03 5.11 -3.98
N LEU A 247 -4.46 6.31 -4.19
CA LEU A 247 -3.35 6.51 -5.12
C LEU A 247 -2.04 5.86 -4.66
N ASP A 248 -1.71 5.89 -3.36
CA ASP A 248 -0.52 5.18 -2.85
C ASP A 248 -0.67 3.67 -3.01
N SER A 249 -1.89 3.14 -2.85
CA SER A 249 -2.17 1.71 -3.05
C SER A 249 -2.12 1.30 -4.52
N LEU A 250 -2.61 2.16 -5.42
CA LEU A 250 -2.54 1.97 -6.86
C LEU A 250 -1.07 1.99 -7.32
N ASP A 251 -0.29 2.97 -6.85
CA ASP A 251 1.14 3.08 -7.13
C ASP A 251 1.93 1.87 -6.60
N ALA A 252 1.59 1.38 -5.40
CA ALA A 252 2.21 0.19 -4.79
C ALA A 252 1.94 -1.09 -5.61
N ARG A 253 0.76 -1.24 -6.20
CA ARG A 253 0.42 -2.37 -7.09
C ARG A 253 1.22 -2.34 -8.38
N ILE A 254 1.31 -1.17 -9.01
CA ILE A 254 2.08 -1.00 -10.25
C ILE A 254 3.57 -1.23 -10.00
N HIS A 255 4.06 -0.86 -8.82
CA HIS A 255 5.49 -0.87 -8.52
C HIS A 255 5.84 -1.77 -7.32
N SER A 256 5.53 -3.06 -7.44
CA SER A 256 5.76 -4.12 -6.43
C SER A 256 7.19 -4.16 -5.84
N ARG A 257 8.18 -3.56 -6.51
CA ARG A 257 9.55 -3.35 -5.99
C ARG A 257 9.86 -1.87 -5.78
N ARG A 258 9.35 -1.24 -4.73
CA ARG A 258 9.86 0.08 -4.32
C ARG A 258 10.74 -0.02 -3.09
N ARG A 259 12.05 0.13 -3.34
CA ARG A 259 13.03 0.51 -2.31
C ARG A 259 12.52 1.78 -1.62
N SER A 260 12.45 1.75 -0.29
CA SER A 260 12.40 3.00 0.47
C SER A 260 13.52 3.90 -0.05
N ALA A 261 13.19 5.16 -0.34
CA ALA A 261 14.19 6.11 -0.80
C ALA A 261 15.29 6.14 0.26
N ARG A 262 16.54 5.79 -0.11
CA ARG A 262 17.67 5.66 0.83
C ARG A 262 17.75 6.83 1.80
N GLY A 263 17.42 8.03 1.34
CA GLY A 263 17.35 9.23 2.19
C GLY A 263 16.42 9.09 3.40
N VAL A 264 15.20 8.57 3.25
CA VAL A 264 14.24 8.41 4.37
C VAL A 264 14.80 7.43 5.41
N VAL A 265 15.41 6.32 4.97
CA VAL A 265 16.04 5.35 5.87
C VAL A 265 17.19 5.98 6.64
N VAL A 266 18.06 6.73 5.95
CA VAL A 266 19.21 7.41 6.56
C VAL A 266 18.73 8.43 7.60
N PHE A 267 17.75 9.29 7.28
CA PHE A 267 17.24 10.27 8.24
C PHE A 267 16.52 9.63 9.43
N ASN A 268 15.80 8.52 9.21
CA ASN A 268 15.19 7.78 10.32
C ASN A 268 16.26 7.17 11.24
N LEU A 269 17.35 6.61 10.67
CA LEU A 269 18.48 6.12 11.45
C LEU A 269 19.16 7.24 12.24
N VAL A 270 19.41 8.39 11.60
CA VAL A 270 19.96 9.58 12.26
C VAL A 270 19.07 10.04 13.40
N ASN A 271 17.74 10.09 13.21
CA ASN A 271 16.80 10.47 14.27
C ASN A 271 16.85 9.50 15.46
N VAL A 272 16.94 8.19 15.21
CA VAL A 272 17.10 7.18 16.27
C VAL A 272 18.41 7.39 17.04
N ILE A 273 19.53 7.60 16.34
CA ILE A 273 20.82 7.85 16.97
C ILE A 273 20.79 9.12 17.82
N LEU A 274 20.25 10.22 17.28
CA LEU A 274 20.13 11.49 18.02
C LEU A 274 19.22 11.35 19.25
N GLY A 275 18.11 10.61 19.14
CA GLY A 275 17.22 10.31 20.27
C GLY A 275 17.89 9.48 21.36
N LEU A 276 18.72 8.50 20.98
CA LEU A 276 19.52 7.70 21.91
C LEU A 276 20.59 8.55 22.62
N VAL A 277 21.30 9.40 21.87
CA VAL A 277 22.31 10.31 22.43
C VAL A 277 21.67 11.29 23.42
N ALA A 278 20.56 11.94 23.04
CA ALA A 278 19.82 12.84 23.93
C ALA A 278 19.32 12.11 25.18
N SER A 279 18.81 10.88 25.04
CA SER A 279 18.38 10.06 26.18
C SER A 279 19.56 9.73 27.12
N GLY A 280 20.71 9.35 26.56
CA GLY A 280 21.93 9.10 27.33
C GLY A 280 22.42 10.32 28.10
N LEU A 281 22.35 11.52 27.49
CA LEU A 281 22.69 12.77 28.15
C LEU A 281 21.73 13.12 29.30
N VAL A 282 20.42 12.90 29.11
CA VAL A 282 19.42 13.10 30.18
C VAL A 282 19.68 12.15 31.35
N ILE A 283 19.96 10.87 31.08
CA ILE A 283 20.25 9.86 32.10
C ILE A 283 21.54 10.22 32.85
N ALA A 284 22.62 10.54 32.12
CA ALA A 284 23.90 10.91 32.73
C ALA A 284 23.77 12.17 33.60
N HIS A 285 23.01 13.16 33.15
CA HIS A 285 22.73 14.35 33.96
C HIS A 285 21.93 14.00 35.22
N ALA A 286 20.88 13.19 35.11
CA ALA A 286 20.02 12.81 36.25
C ALA A 286 20.75 11.98 37.31
N ILE A 287 21.74 11.17 36.92
CA ILE A 287 22.58 10.37 37.84
C ILE A 287 23.72 11.20 38.43
N GLY A 288 24.27 12.15 37.65
CA GLY A 288 25.40 12.96 38.07
C GLY A 288 24.98 14.24 38.81
N PRO A 289 25.09 15.42 38.17
CA PRO A 289 24.86 16.70 38.85
C PRO A 289 23.36 17.06 39.02
N GLY A 290 22.46 16.35 38.35
CA GLY A 290 21.03 16.63 38.29
C GLY A 290 20.21 15.86 39.31
N SER A 291 18.89 15.98 39.17
CA SER A 291 17.90 15.23 39.96
C SER A 291 17.35 14.04 39.18
N LEU A 292 17.04 12.94 39.87
CA LEU A 292 16.34 11.78 39.29
C LEU A 292 14.99 12.16 38.65
N TRP A 293 14.35 13.26 39.09
CA TRP A 293 13.15 13.79 38.44
C TRP A 293 13.37 14.16 36.96
N GLY A 294 14.61 14.47 36.56
CA GLY A 294 14.98 14.71 35.17
C GLY A 294 14.68 13.52 34.24
N LEU A 295 14.59 12.29 34.77
CA LEU A 295 14.18 11.11 34.00
C LEU A 295 12.75 11.20 33.49
N LEU A 296 11.88 12.01 34.12
CA LEU A 296 10.53 12.27 33.60
C LEU A 296 10.54 13.03 32.27
N LEU A 297 11.67 13.60 31.86
CA LEU A 297 11.84 14.26 30.57
C LEU A 297 12.18 13.28 29.43
N LEU A 298 12.54 12.02 29.73
CA LEU A 298 12.87 11.02 28.71
C LEU A 298 11.76 10.81 27.65
N PRO A 299 10.47 10.72 28.01
CA PRO A 299 9.41 10.63 27.02
C PRO A 299 9.33 11.84 26.07
N LEU A 300 9.78 13.02 26.51
CA LEU A 300 9.81 14.23 25.67
C LEU A 300 10.90 14.17 24.60
N VAL A 301 12.02 13.50 24.87
CA VAL A 301 13.12 13.30 23.89
C VAL A 301 12.60 12.58 22.65
N TRP A 302 11.74 11.58 22.86
CA TRP A 302 11.14 10.76 21.80
C TRP A 302 9.88 11.37 21.19
N GLN A 303 9.52 12.61 21.53
CA GLN A 303 8.45 13.33 20.83
C GLN A 303 8.97 13.88 19.50
N GLY A 304 8.76 13.08 18.45
CA GLY A 304 9.07 13.45 17.07
C GLY A 304 7.85 13.47 16.16
N THR A 305 8.08 13.96 14.94
CA THR A 305 7.18 13.74 13.81
C THR A 305 6.98 12.22 13.60
N PRO A 306 5.77 11.75 13.25
CA PRO A 306 4.63 12.52 12.78
C PRO A 306 3.68 13.03 13.90
N ARG A 307 3.88 12.67 15.17
CA ARG A 307 2.92 12.99 16.25
C ARG A 307 2.83 14.47 16.57
N TRP A 308 3.98 15.15 16.58
CA TRP A 308 4.08 16.55 16.93
C TRP A 308 4.73 17.35 15.78
N PRO A 309 4.31 18.60 15.55
CA PRO A 309 5.01 19.47 14.61
C PRO A 309 6.43 19.76 15.10
N SER A 310 7.36 19.99 14.18
CA SER A 310 8.77 20.26 14.51
C SER A 310 8.96 21.47 15.44
N SER A 311 8.01 22.41 15.46
CA SER A 311 7.98 23.53 16.41
C SER A 311 7.85 23.08 17.87
N VAL A 312 7.05 22.03 18.14
CA VAL A 312 6.92 21.46 19.48
C VAL A 312 8.21 20.76 19.89
N THR A 313 8.84 20.00 18.99
CA THR A 313 10.16 19.38 19.26
C THR A 313 11.23 20.44 19.52
N ALA A 314 11.20 21.58 18.82
CA ALA A 314 12.09 22.71 19.07
C ALA A 314 11.82 23.36 20.44
N ALA A 315 10.56 23.51 20.85
CA ALA A 315 10.22 24.00 22.18
C ALA A 315 10.72 23.05 23.29
N VAL A 316 10.58 21.74 23.09
CA VAL A 316 11.16 20.72 23.98
C VAL A 316 12.68 20.86 24.07
N ALA A 317 13.36 21.16 22.96
CA ALA A 317 14.80 21.38 22.96
C ALA A 317 15.22 22.56 23.85
N VAL A 318 14.44 23.65 23.85
CA VAL A 318 14.66 24.80 24.75
C VAL A 318 14.49 24.38 26.21
N VAL A 319 13.46 23.60 26.53
CA VAL A 319 13.24 23.08 27.89
C VAL A 319 14.43 22.21 28.34
N LEU A 320 14.89 21.29 27.49
CA LEU A 320 16.03 20.41 27.79
C LEU A 320 17.36 21.19 27.91
N PHE A 321 17.52 22.27 27.14
CA PHE A 321 18.68 23.15 27.24
C PHE A 321 18.83 23.74 28.65
N PHE A 322 17.73 24.25 29.21
CA PHE A 322 17.73 24.90 30.52
C PHE A 322 17.64 23.93 31.70
N LEU A 323 16.89 22.84 31.56
CA LEU A 323 16.63 21.92 32.67
C LEU A 323 17.62 20.76 32.78
N VAL A 324 18.39 20.47 31.73
CA VAL A 324 19.33 19.33 31.70
C VAL A 324 20.73 19.84 31.40
N THR A 325 21.06 20.06 30.13
CA THR A 325 22.35 20.60 29.70
C THR A 325 22.23 21.29 28.35
N PRO A 326 23.09 22.28 28.04
CA PRO A 326 23.15 22.91 26.73
C PRO A 326 23.32 21.91 25.58
N TRP A 327 24.13 20.86 25.80
CA TRP A 327 24.36 19.79 24.83
C TRP A 327 23.10 18.99 24.53
N THR A 328 22.29 18.68 25.54
CA THR A 328 21.01 17.97 25.34
C THR A 328 20.06 18.81 24.48
N GLY A 329 19.98 20.12 24.77
CA GLY A 329 19.24 21.06 23.94
C GLY A 329 19.72 21.10 22.48
N ALA A 330 21.04 21.19 22.27
CA ALA A 330 21.64 21.20 20.93
C ALA A 330 21.36 19.91 20.14
N VAL A 331 21.48 18.73 20.78
CA VAL A 331 21.14 17.44 20.16
C VAL A 331 19.66 17.38 19.80
N GLN A 332 18.77 17.91 20.66
CA GLN A 332 17.34 17.94 20.38
C GLN A 332 16.97 18.92 19.25
N ILE A 333 17.68 20.04 19.10
CA ILE A 333 17.54 20.92 17.92
C ILE A 333 17.96 20.18 16.65
N ALA A 334 19.09 19.46 16.66
CA ALA A 334 19.52 18.64 15.53
C ALA A 334 18.48 17.55 15.20
N HIS A 335 17.91 16.91 16.21
CA HIS A 335 16.82 15.94 16.05
C HIS A 335 15.56 16.56 15.42
N ALA A 336 15.16 17.76 15.86
CA ALA A 336 14.04 18.50 15.28
C ALA A 336 14.30 18.88 13.81
N GLY A 337 15.52 19.33 13.48
CA GLY A 337 15.94 19.66 12.12
C GLY A 337 15.92 18.45 11.19
N SER A 338 16.51 17.33 11.63
CA SER A 338 16.50 16.07 10.89
C SER A 338 15.08 15.53 10.67
N SER A 339 14.23 15.57 11.70
CA SER A 339 12.80 15.23 11.61
C SER A 339 12.04 16.09 10.61
N TRP A 340 12.32 17.41 10.59
CA TRP A 340 11.73 18.33 9.62
C TRP A 340 12.16 18.03 8.18
N VAL A 341 13.45 17.75 7.95
CA VAL A 341 13.96 17.35 6.63
C VAL A 341 13.33 16.04 6.18
N SER A 342 13.29 15.02 7.04
CA SER A 342 12.66 13.72 6.75
C SER A 342 11.20 13.90 6.35
N THR A 343 10.44 14.65 7.17
CA THR A 343 9.03 14.98 6.88
C THR A 343 8.86 15.67 5.53
N ARG A 344 9.75 16.62 5.20
CA ARG A 344 9.69 17.35 3.92
C ARG A 344 9.98 16.44 2.74
N LEU A 345 10.93 15.51 2.87
CA LEU A 345 11.26 14.51 1.85
C LEU A 345 10.11 13.51 1.67
N GLU A 346 9.53 13.01 2.75
CA GLU A 346 8.38 12.11 2.69
C GLU A 346 7.16 12.77 2.05
N ARG A 347 6.85 14.03 2.41
CA ARG A 347 5.76 14.79 1.79
C ARG A 347 6.00 15.03 0.30
N ARG A 348 7.24 15.33 -0.10
CA ARG A 348 7.60 15.48 -1.52
C ARG A 348 7.47 14.17 -2.29
N GLN A 349 7.89 13.05 -1.68
CA GLN A 349 7.73 11.72 -2.27
C GLN A 349 6.26 11.35 -2.43
N LEU A 350 5.45 11.57 -1.39
CA LEU A 350 4.01 11.33 -1.45
C LEU A 350 3.35 12.20 -2.54
N ALA A 351 3.74 13.47 -2.64
CA ALA A 351 3.24 14.37 -3.68
C ALA A 351 3.69 13.94 -5.08
N SER A 352 4.92 13.46 -5.26
CA SER A 352 5.36 12.95 -6.56
C SER A 352 4.62 11.69 -7.02
N ARG A 353 4.08 10.90 -6.08
CA ARG A 353 3.34 9.66 -6.39
C ARG A 353 1.87 9.91 -6.62
N THR A 354 1.27 10.73 -5.78
CA THR A 354 -0.18 10.95 -5.76
C THR A 354 -0.60 12.20 -6.53
N ALA A 355 0.35 13.05 -6.94
CA ALA A 355 0.10 14.40 -7.43
C ALA A 355 -0.68 15.30 -6.44
N VAL A 356 -0.85 14.87 -5.18
CA VAL A 356 -1.50 15.63 -4.12
C VAL A 356 -0.43 16.19 -3.19
N PHE A 357 -0.47 17.49 -2.91
CA PHE A 357 0.40 18.11 -1.90
C PHE A 357 -0.32 18.16 -0.54
N PRO A 358 -0.19 17.14 0.34
CA PRO A 358 -0.89 17.15 1.61
C PRO A 358 -0.35 18.27 2.50
N SER A 359 -1.25 18.93 3.24
CA SER A 359 -0.87 19.77 4.37
C SER A 359 -0.12 18.95 5.43
N PHE A 360 0.60 19.60 6.35
CA PHE A 360 1.29 18.88 7.43
C PHE A 360 0.32 18.06 8.30
N ALA A 361 -0.87 18.60 8.57
CA ALA A 361 -1.91 17.92 9.34
C ALA A 361 -2.42 16.66 8.62
N VAL A 362 -2.69 16.75 7.31
CA VAL A 362 -3.10 15.61 6.47
C VAL A 362 -2.01 14.54 6.45
N TRP A 363 -0.76 14.92 6.16
CA TRP A 363 0.38 13.99 6.17
C TRP A 363 0.58 13.32 7.54
N SER A 364 0.53 14.08 8.63
CA SER A 364 0.68 13.55 9.99
C SER A 364 -0.40 12.51 10.30
N ARG A 365 -1.68 12.79 9.99
CA ARG A 365 -2.79 11.85 10.16
C ARG A 365 -2.60 10.59 9.32
N TYR A 366 -2.22 10.74 8.05
CA TYR A 366 -1.91 9.63 7.15
C TYR A 366 -0.79 8.75 7.70
N THR A 367 0.37 9.31 8.08
CA THR A 367 1.50 8.55 8.60
C THR A 367 1.17 7.86 9.92
N LEU A 368 0.44 8.53 10.81
CA LEU A 368 -0.02 7.92 12.07
C LEU A 368 -0.95 6.74 11.85
N ARG A 369 -1.87 6.82 10.87
CA ARG A 369 -2.73 5.69 10.48
C ARG A 369 -1.91 4.53 9.96
N ARG A 370 -0.93 4.79 9.08
CA ARG A 370 -0.05 3.76 8.52
C ARG A 370 0.77 3.05 9.60
N MET A 371 1.29 3.80 10.58
CA MET A 371 1.97 3.23 11.76
C MET A 371 1.03 2.43 12.68
N ALA A 372 -0.26 2.79 12.69
CA ALA A 372 -1.28 2.13 13.49
C ALA A 372 -1.92 0.90 12.81
N LYS A 373 -1.73 0.68 11.50
CA LYS A 373 -2.27 -0.48 10.76
C LYS A 373 -1.85 -1.84 11.34
N GLY A 374 -0.86 -1.91 12.24
CA GLY A 374 -0.50 -3.12 13.00
C GLY A 374 -0.98 -3.18 14.47
N ARG A 375 -1.74 -2.19 14.96
CA ARG A 375 -2.19 -2.14 16.38
C ARG A 375 -3.71 -2.09 16.46
N ARG A 376 -4.30 -3.01 17.25
CA ARG A 376 -5.75 -3.08 17.58
C ARG A 376 -6.36 -1.80 18.16
N SER A 377 -5.57 -0.75 18.45
CA SER A 377 -6.03 0.49 19.09
C SER A 377 -6.91 1.39 18.20
N LEU A 378 -7.00 1.12 16.90
CA LEU A 378 -7.87 1.89 15.99
C LEU A 378 -9.36 1.60 16.21
N SER A 379 -9.74 0.39 16.64
CA SER A 379 -11.15 0.03 16.83
C SER A 379 -11.81 0.85 17.95
N MET A 380 -11.16 0.97 19.12
CA MET A 380 -11.72 1.72 20.27
C MET A 380 -11.90 3.21 19.97
N ARG A 381 -10.92 3.86 19.31
CA ARG A 381 -11.06 5.27 18.92
C ARG A 381 -12.21 5.48 17.94
N ARG A 382 -12.42 4.54 17.02
CA ARG A 382 -13.50 4.59 16.03
C ARG A 382 -14.87 4.42 16.67
N THR A 383 -15.05 3.43 17.53
CA THR A 383 -16.31 3.23 18.27
C THR A 383 -16.66 4.46 19.10
N TYR A 384 -15.67 5.05 19.78
CA TYR A 384 -15.88 6.29 20.53
C TYR A 384 -16.25 7.48 19.62
N HIS A 385 -15.58 7.63 18.48
CA HIS A 385 -15.88 8.72 17.54
C HIS A 385 -17.27 8.60 16.94
N LEU A 386 -17.66 7.41 16.46
CA LEU A 386 -18.99 7.14 15.93
C LEU A 386 -20.05 7.43 17.00
N TRP A 387 -19.89 6.88 18.21
CA TRP A 387 -20.83 7.14 19.31
C TRP A 387 -21.00 8.64 19.60
N ARG A 388 -19.93 9.43 19.50
CA ARG A 388 -19.96 10.88 19.72
C ARG A 388 -20.52 11.66 18.53
N THR A 389 -20.29 11.22 17.30
CA THR A 389 -20.74 11.95 16.10
C THR A 389 -22.19 11.62 15.75
N THR A 390 -22.64 10.36 15.88
CA THR A 390 -23.99 9.87 15.56
C THR A 390 -25.15 10.75 16.02
N PRO A 391 -25.17 11.31 17.25
CA PRO A 391 -26.26 12.19 17.65
C PRO A 391 -26.34 13.49 16.82
N ARG A 392 -25.18 14.09 16.50
CA ARG A 392 -25.10 15.32 15.69
C ARG A 392 -25.55 15.11 14.26
N ILE A 393 -25.38 13.88 13.77
CA ILE A 393 -25.87 13.40 12.46
C ILE A 393 -27.37 13.53 12.39
N LEU A 394 -28.03 12.89 13.34
CA LEU A 394 -29.47 12.80 13.39
C LEU A 394 -30.07 14.18 13.58
N GLU A 395 -29.39 15.05 14.33
CA GLU A 395 -29.79 16.45 14.50
C GLU A 395 -29.68 17.27 13.21
N ALA A 396 -28.54 17.22 12.52
CA ALA A 396 -28.36 17.95 11.25
C ALA A 396 -29.35 17.48 10.16
N VAL A 397 -29.64 16.18 10.10
CA VAL A 397 -30.63 15.61 9.18
C VAL A 397 -32.05 16.04 9.55
N ARG A 398 -32.39 16.09 10.85
CA ARG A 398 -33.68 16.62 11.33
C ARG A 398 -33.86 18.10 10.99
N GLU A 399 -32.80 18.90 11.12
CA GLU A 399 -32.87 20.33 10.81
C GLU A 399 -33.07 20.54 9.30
N ARG A 400 -32.34 19.82 8.46
CA ARG A 400 -32.45 19.94 7.00
C ARG A 400 -33.78 19.41 6.45
N SER A 401 -34.32 18.33 7.04
CA SER A 401 -35.65 17.81 6.69
C SER A 401 -36.77 18.78 7.09
N ARG A 402 -36.65 19.50 8.22
CA ARG A 402 -37.57 20.59 8.57
C ARG A 402 -37.55 21.73 7.57
N VAL A 403 -36.36 22.15 7.11
CA VAL A 403 -36.25 23.23 6.10
C VAL A 403 -36.92 22.83 4.78
N ARG A 404 -36.74 21.58 4.31
CA ARG A 404 -37.42 21.09 3.10
C ARG A 404 -38.94 21.02 3.25
N ALA A 405 -39.47 20.72 4.43
CA ALA A 405 -40.92 20.67 4.66
C ALA A 405 -41.59 22.06 4.62
N VAL A 406 -40.82 23.14 4.71
CA VAL A 406 -41.33 24.52 4.78
C VAL A 406 -41.22 25.26 3.44
N GLN A 407 -40.49 24.73 2.46
CA GLN A 407 -40.45 25.28 1.10
C GLN A 407 -41.48 24.55 0.21
N PRO A 408 -42.63 25.19 -0.11
CA PRO A 408 -43.68 24.62 -0.95
C PRO A 408 -43.28 24.47 -2.42
#